data_AF-A0A1E1FBV2-F1
#
_entry.id   AF-A0A1E1FBV2-F1
#
_cell.length_a   1.000
_cell.length_b   1.000
_cell.length_c   1.000
_cell.angle_alpha   90.00
_cell.angle_beta   90.00
_cell.angle_gamma   90.00
#
_symmetry.space_group_name_H-M   'P 1'
#
loop_
_entity.id
_entity.type
_entity.pdbx_description
1 polymer ?
#
loop_
_entity_poly.entity_id
_entity_poly.type
_entity_poly.pdbx_seq_one_letter_code
_entity_poly.pdbx_strand_id
1 'polypeptide(L)'
;GARLVQDVAQKTNEMAGDGTTTATVLARAIYSEGVKNVAAGCNPMDLRRGSQAAVERVVEFLSANAKDSDHDGRDRPGRDHLCQRRHPRRQLDRPG
;
A
#
# COMPACT_ATOMS: atom_id res chain seq x y z
N GLY A 1 18.05 -9.83 -11.45
CA GLY A 1 17.77 -8.57 -10.74
C GLY A 1 16.40 -8.01 -11.07
N ALA A 2 16.22 -7.47 -12.28
CA ALA A 2 15.00 -6.74 -12.68
C ALA A 2 13.69 -7.55 -12.57
N ARG A 3 13.71 -8.85 -12.91
CA ARG A 3 12.53 -9.73 -12.82
C ARG A 3 11.99 -9.87 -11.38
N LEU A 4 12.91 -10.00 -10.41
CA LEU A 4 12.56 -10.17 -8.99
C LEU A 4 11.92 -8.89 -8.43
N VAL A 5 12.41 -7.73 -8.85
CA VAL A 5 11.87 -6.41 -8.48
C VAL A 5 10.45 -6.23 -9.06
N GLN A 6 10.22 -6.67 -10.30
CA GLN A 6 8.91 -6.65 -10.95
C GLN A 6 7.91 -7.59 -10.25
N ASP A 7 8.34 -8.80 -9.88
CA ASP A 7 7.49 -9.78 -9.19
C ASP A 7 7.07 -9.29 -7.78
N VAL A 8 7.96 -8.62 -7.05
CA VAL A 8 7.63 -8.03 -5.74
C VAL A 8 6.64 -6.88 -5.91
N ALA A 9 6.87 -5.98 -6.86
CA ALA A 9 5.98 -4.85 -7.12
C ALA A 9 4.55 -5.33 -7.45
N GLN A 10 4.44 -6.36 -8.30
CA GLN A 10 3.15 -6.91 -8.71
C GLN A 10 2.41 -7.57 -7.52
N LYS A 11 3.09 -8.41 -6.73
CA LYS A 11 2.49 -9.05 -5.55
C LYS A 11 2.02 -8.04 -4.49
N THR A 12 2.78 -6.96 -4.27
CA THR A 12 2.38 -5.89 -3.35
C THR A 12 1.17 -5.12 -3.88
N ASN A 13 1.11 -4.87 -5.19
CA ASN A 13 -0.01 -4.19 -5.82
C ASN A 13 -1.33 -4.96 -5.68
N GLU A 14 -1.29 -6.28 -5.79
CA GLU A 14 -2.47 -7.15 -5.68
C GLU A 14 -3.04 -7.22 -4.25
N MET A 15 -2.20 -7.11 -3.21
CA MET A 15 -2.66 -7.20 -1.81
C MET A 15 -3.07 -5.87 -1.18
N ALA A 16 -2.28 -4.81 -1.39
CA ALA A 16 -2.45 -3.54 -0.66
C ALA A 16 -2.86 -2.36 -1.57
N GLY A 17 -2.52 -2.40 -2.86
CA GLY A 17 -2.77 -1.31 -3.81
C GLY A 17 -1.99 -0.01 -3.55
N ASP A 18 -1.33 0.11 -2.39
CA ASP A 18 -0.49 1.23 -1.97
C ASP A 18 0.85 0.69 -1.40
N GLY A 19 1.89 1.52 -1.39
CA GLY A 19 3.22 1.13 -0.91
C GLY A 19 4.05 0.27 -1.88
N THR A 20 3.61 0.12 -3.13
CA THR A 20 4.32 -0.66 -4.17
C THR A 20 5.74 -0.13 -4.40
N THR A 21 5.94 1.17 -4.41
CA THR A 21 7.27 1.79 -4.54
C THR A 21 8.15 1.49 -3.33
N THR A 22 7.59 1.61 -2.12
CA THR A 22 8.31 1.35 -0.86
C THR A 22 8.74 -0.12 -0.76
N ALA A 23 7.84 -1.06 -1.06
CA ALA A 23 8.14 -2.49 -1.06
C ALA A 23 9.23 -2.86 -2.07
N THR A 24 9.20 -2.23 -3.25
CA THR A 24 10.16 -2.48 -4.33
C THR A 24 11.58 -2.03 -3.96
N VAL A 25 11.71 -0.83 -3.39
CA VAL A 25 13.01 -0.31 -2.95
C VAL A 25 13.55 -1.12 -1.76
N LEU A 26 12.68 -1.48 -0.82
CA LEU A 26 13.04 -2.29 0.34
C LEU A 26 13.54 -3.68 -0.09
N ALA A 27 12.82 -4.36 -0.98
CA ALA A 27 13.23 -5.67 -1.49
C ALA A 27 14.60 -5.62 -2.21
N ARG A 28 14.85 -4.55 -2.98
CA ARG A 28 16.16 -4.35 -3.62
C ARG A 28 17.28 -4.16 -2.60
N ALA A 29 17.04 -3.37 -1.55
CA ALA A 29 18.02 -3.13 -0.50
C ALA A 29 18.37 -4.43 0.26
N ILE A 30 17.35 -5.17 0.70
CA ILE A 30 17.53 -6.45 1.41
C ILE A 30 18.29 -7.45 0.54
N TYR A 31 17.93 -7.57 -0.73
CA TYR A 31 18.62 -8.47 -1.65
C TYR A 31 20.09 -8.09 -1.85
N SER A 32 20.38 -6.80 -2.05
CA SER A 32 21.74 -6.33 -2.26
C SER A 32 22.63 -6.57 -1.03
N GLU A 33 22.12 -6.30 0.17
CA GLU A 33 22.85 -6.54 1.42
C GLU A 33 22.97 -8.03 1.74
N GLY A 34 21.93 -8.82 1.47
CA GLY A 34 21.97 -10.27 1.62
C GLY A 34 23.03 -10.93 0.76
N VAL A 35 23.16 -10.51 -0.51
CA VAL A 35 24.21 -11.02 -1.42
C VAL A 35 25.61 -10.68 -0.91
N LYS A 36 25.83 -9.46 -0.38
CA LYS A 36 27.11 -9.07 0.22
C LYS A 36 27.46 -9.94 1.44
N ASN A 37 26.49 -10.20 2.32
CA ASN A 37 26.69 -11.01 3.51
C ASN A 37 26.98 -12.48 3.17
N VAL A 38 26.31 -13.05 2.15
CA VAL A 38 26.62 -14.39 1.66
C VAL A 38 28.01 -14.44 1.03
N ALA A 39 28.41 -13.42 0.26
CA ALA A 39 29.75 -13.32 -0.30
C ALA A 39 30.85 -13.18 0.78
N ALA A 40 30.51 -12.62 1.95
CA ALA A 40 31.38 -12.56 3.13
C ALA A 40 31.47 -13.90 3.89
N GLY A 41 30.82 -14.97 3.42
CA GLY A 41 30.86 -16.30 4.02
C GLY A 41 29.75 -16.59 5.03
N CYS A 42 28.73 -15.72 5.16
CA CYS A 42 27.56 -16.05 5.97
C CYS A 42 26.72 -17.15 5.31
N ASN A 43 26.21 -18.06 6.13
CA ASN A 43 25.30 -19.09 5.68
C ASN A 43 23.94 -18.47 5.26
N PRO A 44 23.48 -18.68 4.01
CA PRO A 44 22.21 -18.13 3.54
C PRO A 44 21.00 -18.66 4.33
N MET A 45 21.09 -19.86 4.91
CA MET A 45 20.02 -20.42 5.74
C MET A 45 19.84 -19.65 7.05
N ASP A 46 20.94 -19.26 7.69
CA ASP A 46 20.92 -18.49 8.93
C ASP A 46 20.46 -17.05 8.65
N LEU A 47 20.91 -16.46 7.54
CA LEU A 47 20.42 -15.16 7.06
C LEU A 47 18.89 -15.17 6.83
N ARG A 48 18.37 -16.21 6.18
CA ARG A 48 16.93 -16.35 5.94
C ARG A 48 16.17 -16.50 7.26
N ARG A 49 16.66 -17.33 8.18
CA ARG A 49 16.03 -17.55 9.48
C ARG A 49 16.03 -16.27 10.33
N GLY A 50 17.16 -15.57 10.38
CA GLY A 50 17.28 -14.29 11.10
C GLY A 50 16.41 -13.19 10.49
N SER A 51 16.33 -13.12 9.16
CA SER A 51 15.47 -12.15 8.47
C SER A 51 13.98 -12.40 8.77
N GLN A 52 13.56 -13.66 8.80
CA GLN A 52 12.18 -14.03 9.14
C GLN A 52 11.83 -13.64 10.58
N ALA A 53 12.70 -13.95 11.54
CA ALA A 53 12.52 -13.56 12.94
C ALA A 53 12.50 -12.03 13.12
N ALA A 54 13.33 -11.30 12.38
CA ALA A 54 13.33 -9.84 12.39
C ALA A 54 12.01 -9.27 11.85
N VAL A 55 11.48 -9.83 10.76
CA VAL A 55 10.18 -9.41 10.19
C VAL A 55 9.05 -9.66 11.19
N GLU A 56 8.99 -10.82 11.83
CA GLU A 56 7.98 -11.13 12.85
C GLU A 56 8.01 -10.11 13.98
N ARG A 57 9.20 -9.81 14.51
CA ARG A 57 9.38 -8.82 15.58
C ARG A 57 8.95 -7.41 15.16
N VAL A 58 9.25 -7.02 13.92
CA VAL A 58 8.85 -5.72 13.37
C VAL A 58 7.34 -5.64 13.22
N VAL A 59 6.69 -6.70 12.73
CA VAL A 59 5.22 -6.75 12.62
C VAL A 59 4.56 -6.67 13.99
N GLU A 60 5.04 -7.42 14.98
CA GLU A 60 4.56 -7.32 16.37
C GLU A 60 4.67 -5.89 16.91
N PHE A 61 5.83 -5.26 16.70
CA PHE A 61 6.06 -3.89 17.15
C PHE A 61 5.14 -2.89 16.45
N LEU A 62 4.94 -3.03 15.13
CA LEU A 62 4.04 -2.19 14.36
C LEU A 62 2.59 -2.37 14.82
N SER A 63 2.13 -3.60 15.04
CA SER A 63 0.79 -3.87 15.56
C SER A 63 0.60 -3.30 16.96
N ALA A 64 1.60 -3.36 17.84
CA ALA A 64 1.52 -2.79 19.18
C ALA A 64 1.50 -1.25 19.19
N ASN A 65 2.14 -0.60 18.22
CA ASN A 65 2.18 0.86 18.09
C ASN A 65 1.13 1.42 17.13
N ALA A 66 0.43 0.55 16.39
CA ALA A 66 -0.67 0.94 15.53
C ALA A 66 -1.76 1.51 16.42
N LYS A 67 -2.01 2.82 16.28
CA LYS A 67 -3.20 3.42 16.85
C LYS A 67 -4.39 2.91 16.04
N ASP A 68 -5.29 2.19 16.69
CA ASP A 68 -6.63 1.96 16.17
C ASP A 68 -7.22 3.33 15.86
N SER A 69 -7.25 3.65 14.57
CA SER A 69 -8.03 4.78 14.10
C SER A 69 -9.44 4.25 14.03
N ASP A 70 -10.22 4.54 15.07
CA ASP A 70 -11.67 4.59 14.99
C ASP A 70 -12.05 5.47 13.79
N HIS A 71 -12.11 4.84 12.62
CA HIS A 71 -12.92 5.30 11.51
C HIS A 71 -14.09 4.34 11.41
N ASP A 72 -14.92 4.36 12.46
CA ASP A 72 -16.37 4.17 12.32
C ASP A 72 -16.90 5.27 11.39
N GLY A 73 -16.65 5.06 10.10
CA GLY A 73 -17.15 5.87 9.00
C GLY A 73 -18.57 5.48 8.68
N ARG A 74 -19.49 5.70 9.61
CA ARG A 74 -20.93 5.92 9.38
C ARG A 74 -21.58 5.08 8.29
N ASP A 75 -22.12 3.95 8.69
CA ASP A 75 -23.33 3.42 8.05
C ASP A 75 -24.49 4.40 8.35
N ARG A 76 -24.64 5.44 7.51
CA ARG A 76 -25.82 6.32 7.53
C ARG A 76 -26.75 5.91 6.38
N PRO A 77 -27.82 5.15 6.63
CA PRO A 77 -28.91 5.09 5.68
C PRO A 77 -29.68 6.42 5.75
N GLY A 78 -29.91 7.04 4.60
CA GLY A 78 -30.90 8.10 4.44
C GLY A 78 -30.41 9.54 4.60
N ARG A 79 -30.24 10.21 3.46
CA ARG A 79 -30.75 11.57 3.23
C ARG A 79 -30.75 11.87 1.73
N ASP A 80 -31.73 11.26 1.08
CA ASP A 80 -32.68 11.92 0.20
C ASP A 80 -32.23 13.26 -0.43
N HIS A 81 -32.02 13.20 -1.74
CA HIS A 81 -32.94 13.88 -2.65
C HIS A 81 -33.07 15.41 -2.53
N LEU A 82 -31.96 16.14 -2.53
CA LEU A 82 -32.00 17.61 -2.73
C LEU A 82 -30.94 18.13 -3.72
N CYS A 83 -30.82 17.49 -4.88
CA CYS A 83 -30.12 18.04 -6.05
C CYS A 83 -31.00 18.03 -7.31
N GLN A 84 -32.31 18.26 -7.14
CA GLN A 84 -33.20 18.57 -8.26
C GLN A 84 -34.10 19.72 -7.84
N ARG A 85 -33.82 20.91 -8.39
CA ARG A 85 -34.67 22.10 -8.58
C ARG A 85 -33.86 23.36 -8.28
N ARG A 86 -33.30 23.95 -9.34
CA ARG A 86 -33.37 25.39 -9.67
C ARG A 86 -32.38 25.73 -10.80
N HIS A 87 -32.78 25.44 -12.03
CA HIS A 87 -32.37 26.26 -13.17
C HIS A 87 -33.60 26.53 -14.04
N PRO A 88 -34.15 27.77 -14.04
CA PRO A 88 -35.15 28.14 -15.02
C PRO A 88 -34.47 28.28 -16.38
N ARG A 89 -34.98 27.54 -17.37
CA ARG A 89 -34.65 27.68 -18.78
C ARG A 89 -34.94 29.14 -19.20
N ARG A 90 -33.90 29.96 -19.39
CA ARG A 90 -34.02 31.19 -20.18
C ARG A 90 -33.85 30.83 -21.65
N GLN A 91 -34.99 30.50 -22.23
CA GLN A 91 -35.24 30.53 -23.66
C GLN A 91 -35.13 31.99 -24.12
N LEU A 92 -34.05 32.32 -24.82
CA LEU A 92 -33.92 33.58 -25.55
C LEU A 92 -34.11 33.26 -27.03
N ASP A 93 -35.38 33.25 -27.44
CA ASP A 93 -35.76 33.51 -28.82
C ASP A 93 -35.34 34.95 -29.16
N ARG A 94 -34.50 35.11 -30.19
CA ARG A 94 -34.27 36.40 -30.86
C ARG A 94 -34.79 36.31 -32.28
N PRO A 95 -35.86 37.03 -32.63
CA PRO A 95 -36.13 37.44 -34.01
C PRO A 95 -35.51 38.83 -34.25
N GLY A 96 -34.89 39.00 -35.41
CA GLY A 96 -34.28 40.24 -35.87
C GLY A 96 -33.37 39.98 -37.06
#